data_AF-A0A965LSN0-F1
#
_entry.id   AF-A0A965LSN0-F1
#
_cell.length_a   1.000
_cell.length_b   1.000
_cell.length_c   1.000
_cell.angle_alpha   90.00
_cell.angle_beta   90.00
_cell.angle_gamma   90.00
#
_symmetry.space_group_name_H-M   'P 1'
#
loop_
_entity.id
_entity.type
_entity.pdbx_description
1 polymer ?
#
loop_
_entity_poly.entity_id
_entity_poly.type
_entity_poly.pdbx_seq_one_letter_code
_entity_poly.pdbx_strand_id
1 'polypeptide(L)'
;MSNRVLSFRAALLLIISSAAIIWPISYWLPLPNYLAVLNTSEYEQFATTLRGIVIVYILFLVMNIVSAVLAFTRLDYRIRAALLAIPTLSLVIAPLLLIIPNAQHFTDRGYFTVLQAIYRLLRFTTPLLLVAVLVVTLLCFALNVFALVLMFRDKSESIDEMPKETRKAYATLAGILSLATVVSLVSGATAAQNRELDRWACAKYAALPVPETDEGVPVFLSDIQLYGEAAGTDQVKTPMVTFAEKSRQYYSLYYSDEETSIDLDALLVEVKAAKDQITQVCTEYSVD
;
A
#
# COMPACT_ATOMS: atom_id res chain seq x y z
N MET A 1 35.27 -3.49 23.60
CA MET A 1 34.88 -2.21 22.94
C MET A 1 33.86 -2.29 21.77
N SER A 2 33.30 -3.45 21.37
CA SER A 2 32.54 -3.58 20.08
C SER A 2 31.06 -4.02 20.17
N ASN A 3 30.46 -4.20 21.35
CA ASN A 3 29.22 -5.00 21.46
C ASN A 3 27.92 -4.18 21.39
N ARG A 4 27.79 -3.08 22.16
CA ARG A 4 26.60 -2.21 22.06
C ARG A 4 26.39 -1.57 20.68
N VAL A 5 27.46 -1.39 19.92
CA VAL A 5 27.38 -0.84 18.56
C VAL A 5 26.68 -1.83 17.62
N LEU A 6 26.88 -3.13 17.81
CA LEU A 6 26.24 -4.17 17.00
C LEU A 6 24.76 -4.29 17.34
N SER A 7 24.39 -4.34 18.63
CA SER A 7 22.97 -4.37 19.03
C SER A 7 22.24 -3.09 18.62
N PHE A 8 22.89 -1.92 18.68
CA PHE A 8 22.31 -0.68 18.17
C PHE A 8 22.10 -0.73 16.65
N ARG A 9 23.10 -1.17 15.87
CA ARG A 9 22.97 -1.31 14.41
C ARG A 9 21.89 -2.32 14.04
N ALA A 10 21.75 -3.41 14.79
CA ALA A 10 20.67 -4.36 14.61
C ALA A 10 19.31 -3.68 14.83
N ALA A 11 19.12 -2.97 15.95
CA ALA A 11 17.90 -2.21 16.23
C ALA A 11 17.57 -1.17 15.14
N LEU A 12 18.59 -0.46 14.65
CA LEU A 12 18.49 0.50 13.55
C LEU A 12 17.86 -0.15 12.29
N LEU A 13 18.37 -1.31 11.89
CA LEU A 13 17.88 -2.05 10.71
C LEU A 13 16.44 -2.54 10.90
N LEU A 14 16.07 -2.96 12.11
CA LEU A 14 14.70 -3.38 12.43
C LEU A 14 13.70 -2.22 12.34
N ILE A 15 14.10 -1.03 12.80
CA ILE A 15 13.25 0.17 12.70
C ILE A 15 13.11 0.61 11.23
N ILE A 16 14.19 0.57 10.44
CA ILE A 16 14.14 0.87 9.00
C ILE A 16 13.22 -0.12 8.28
N SER A 17 13.34 -1.42 8.59
CA SER A 17 12.46 -2.44 8.02
C SER A 17 11.00 -2.24 8.44
N SER A 18 10.76 -1.79 9.67
CA SER A 18 9.41 -1.48 10.16
C SER A 18 8.80 -0.28 9.43
N ALA A 19 9.60 0.76 9.18
CA ALA A 19 9.19 1.92 8.39
C ALA A 19 8.82 1.51 6.94
N ALA A 20 9.61 0.63 6.33
CA ALA A 20 9.38 0.16 4.97
C ALA A 20 8.10 -0.71 4.85
N ILE A 21 7.86 -1.64 5.78
CA ILE A 21 6.69 -2.54 5.70
C ILE A 21 5.35 -1.84 5.98
N ILE A 22 5.36 -0.62 6.52
CA ILE A 22 4.15 0.20 6.65
C ILE A 22 3.56 0.55 5.29
N TRP A 23 4.38 0.70 4.24
CA TRP A 23 3.88 1.06 2.92
C TRP A 23 2.93 -0.02 2.35
N PRO A 24 3.27 -1.32 2.28
CA PRO A 24 2.32 -2.36 1.90
C PRO A 24 1.09 -2.42 2.82
N ILE A 25 1.29 -2.29 4.15
CA ILE A 25 0.20 -2.33 5.14
C ILE A 25 -0.82 -1.21 4.91
N SER A 26 -0.38 -0.04 4.44
CA SER A 26 -1.24 1.12 4.19
C SER A 26 -2.35 0.85 3.16
N TYR A 27 -2.21 -0.15 2.27
CA TYR A 27 -3.26 -0.50 1.29
C TYR A 27 -4.49 -1.14 1.94
N TRP A 28 -4.30 -1.74 3.12
CA TRP A 28 -5.37 -2.39 3.88
C TRP A 28 -6.02 -1.46 4.88
N LEU A 29 -5.54 -0.22 5.01
CA LEU A 29 -6.14 0.75 5.89
C LEU A 29 -7.39 1.41 5.25
N PRO A 30 -8.41 1.76 6.06
CA PRO A 30 -8.57 1.37 7.47
C PRO A 30 -8.82 -0.15 7.61
N LEU A 31 -8.04 -0.79 8.49
CA LEU A 31 -7.99 -2.25 8.62
C LEU A 31 -9.35 -2.89 8.94
N PRO A 32 -10.20 -2.31 9.81
CA PRO A 32 -11.53 -2.86 10.06
C PRO A 32 -12.40 -2.94 8.80
N ASN A 33 -12.38 -1.91 7.95
CA ASN A 33 -13.16 -1.90 6.71
C ASN A 33 -12.64 -2.97 5.75
N TYR A 34 -11.33 -3.10 5.61
CA TYR A 34 -10.75 -4.12 4.75
C TYR A 34 -11.04 -5.53 5.24
N LEU A 35 -10.89 -5.81 6.55
CA LEU A 35 -11.23 -7.10 7.12
C LEU A 35 -12.73 -7.40 7.02
N ALA A 36 -13.60 -6.38 7.08
CA ALA A 36 -15.03 -6.53 6.85
C ALA A 36 -15.34 -6.94 5.40
N VAL A 37 -14.67 -6.33 4.40
CA VAL A 37 -14.78 -6.73 2.99
C VAL A 37 -14.36 -8.20 2.80
N LEU A 38 -13.32 -8.66 3.48
CA LEU A 38 -12.91 -10.07 3.43
C LEU A 38 -13.92 -11.05 4.04
N ASN A 39 -15.02 -10.59 4.66
CA ASN A 39 -16.12 -11.43 5.15
C ASN A 39 -17.30 -11.49 4.17
N THR A 40 -17.28 -10.78 3.04
CA THR A 40 -18.36 -10.87 2.06
C THR A 40 -18.27 -12.16 1.24
N SER A 41 -19.39 -12.58 0.65
CA SER A 41 -19.49 -13.81 -0.16
C SER A 41 -18.52 -13.83 -1.34
N GLU A 42 -18.16 -12.65 -1.86
CA GLU A 42 -17.22 -12.50 -2.98
C GLU A 42 -15.80 -12.97 -2.62
N TYR A 43 -15.38 -12.80 -1.36
CA TYR A 43 -14.03 -13.13 -0.90
C TYR A 43 -13.98 -14.42 -0.07
N GLU A 44 -15.12 -15.07 0.18
CA GLU A 44 -15.25 -16.19 1.12
C GLU A 44 -14.24 -17.32 0.83
N GLN A 45 -14.05 -17.66 -0.45
CA GLN A 45 -13.12 -18.69 -0.88
C GLN A 45 -11.66 -18.37 -0.55
N PHE A 46 -11.28 -17.10 -0.50
CA PHE A 46 -9.90 -16.63 -0.30
C PHE A 46 -9.67 -16.01 1.08
N ALA A 47 -10.72 -15.82 1.87
CA ALA A 47 -10.72 -15.05 3.11
C ALA A 47 -9.63 -15.49 4.09
N THR A 48 -9.47 -16.79 4.30
CA THR A 48 -8.44 -17.35 5.21
C THR A 48 -7.03 -17.04 4.73
N THR A 49 -6.75 -17.20 3.43
CA THR A 49 -5.44 -16.90 2.83
C THR A 49 -5.13 -15.41 2.91
N LEU A 50 -6.09 -14.55 2.54
CA LEU A 50 -5.92 -13.10 2.55
C LEU A 50 -5.68 -12.57 3.97
N ARG A 51 -6.48 -13.01 4.95
CA ARG A 51 -6.29 -12.65 6.36
C ARG A 51 -4.95 -13.17 6.89
N GLY A 52 -4.57 -14.39 6.54
CA GLY A 52 -3.28 -14.96 6.92
C GLY A 52 -2.10 -14.11 6.46
N ILE A 53 -2.12 -13.64 5.20
CA ILE A 53 -1.06 -12.77 4.66
C ILE A 53 -1.04 -11.41 5.38
N VAL A 54 -2.19 -10.80 5.60
CA VAL A 54 -2.31 -9.53 6.35
C VAL A 54 -1.75 -9.66 7.76
N ILE A 55 -2.12 -10.74 8.47
CA ILE A 55 -1.63 -11.04 9.82
C ILE A 55 -0.11 -11.18 9.82
N VAL A 56 0.47 -11.87 8.84
CA VAL A 56 1.94 -12.04 8.73
C VAL A 56 2.66 -10.69 8.64
N TYR A 57 2.15 -9.76 7.83
CA TYR A 57 2.76 -8.43 7.67
C TYR A 57 2.63 -7.59 8.95
N ILE A 58 1.46 -7.62 9.60
CA ILE A 58 1.24 -6.89 10.86
C ILE A 58 2.10 -7.48 11.98
N LEU A 59 2.15 -8.81 12.11
CA LEU A 59 3.00 -9.47 13.10
C LEU A 59 4.47 -9.17 12.86
N PHE A 60 4.92 -9.17 11.60
CA PHE A 60 6.29 -8.77 11.28
C PHE A 60 6.60 -7.35 11.74
N LEU A 61 5.72 -6.38 11.47
CA LEU A 61 5.87 -5.00 11.96
C LEU A 61 5.98 -4.93 13.49
N VAL A 62 5.02 -5.54 14.20
CA VAL A 62 4.97 -5.50 15.67
C VAL A 62 6.19 -6.18 16.27
N MET A 63 6.56 -7.36 15.77
CA MET A 63 7.69 -8.12 16.29
C MET A 63 9.02 -7.44 16.01
N ASN A 64 9.17 -6.70 14.90
CA ASN A 64 10.36 -5.92 14.63
C ASN A 64 10.50 -4.73 15.58
N ILE A 65 9.41 -4.01 15.86
CA ILE A 65 9.41 -2.91 16.83
C ILE A 65 9.78 -3.45 18.22
N VAL A 66 9.13 -4.55 18.65
CA VAL A 66 9.44 -5.19 19.94
C VAL A 66 10.90 -5.66 19.98
N SER A 67 11.39 -6.31 18.93
CA SER A 67 12.78 -6.78 18.85
C SER A 67 13.80 -5.65 18.86
N ALA A 68 13.47 -4.50 18.25
CA ALA A 68 14.31 -3.30 18.30
C ALA A 68 14.42 -2.74 19.72
N VAL A 69 13.32 -2.72 20.48
CA VAL A 69 13.33 -2.32 21.90
C VAL A 69 14.10 -3.33 22.75
N LEU A 70 13.86 -4.63 22.52
CA LEU A 70 14.51 -5.70 23.27
C LEU A 70 16.01 -5.82 22.99
N ALA A 71 16.51 -5.28 21.87
CA ALA A 71 17.94 -5.23 21.57
C ALA A 71 18.76 -4.53 22.67
N PHE A 72 18.13 -3.65 23.46
CA PHE A 72 18.77 -2.92 24.57
C PHE A 72 18.60 -3.58 25.95
N THR A 73 17.94 -4.74 26.01
CA THR A 73 17.67 -5.46 27.27
C THR A 73 18.69 -6.58 27.53
N ARG A 74 18.72 -7.11 28.76
CA ARG A 74 19.59 -8.24 29.17
C ARG A 74 19.04 -9.62 28.77
N LEU A 75 18.08 -9.65 27.85
CA LEU A 75 17.42 -10.88 27.43
C LEU A 75 18.42 -11.83 26.74
N ASP A 76 18.27 -13.15 26.86
CA ASP A 76 19.17 -14.09 26.19
C ASP A 76 19.19 -13.82 24.66
N TYR A 77 20.39 -13.80 24.08
CA TYR A 77 20.58 -13.63 22.63
C TYR A 77 19.80 -14.66 21.82
N ARG A 78 19.61 -15.88 22.35
CA ARG A 78 18.83 -16.94 21.70
C ARG A 78 17.37 -16.55 21.56
N ILE A 79 16.81 -15.96 22.60
CA ILE A 79 15.42 -15.50 22.61
C ILE A 79 15.27 -14.30 21.67
N ARG A 80 16.20 -13.34 21.71
CA ARG A 80 16.21 -12.20 20.76
C ARG A 80 16.32 -12.65 19.30
N ALA A 81 17.19 -13.63 19.02
CA ALA A 81 17.34 -14.20 17.69
C ALA A 81 16.08 -14.95 17.23
N ALA A 82 15.42 -15.70 18.10
CA ALA A 82 14.16 -16.40 17.78
C ALA A 82 13.01 -15.41 17.50
N LEU A 83 12.88 -14.37 18.34
CA LEU A 83 11.86 -13.31 18.18
C LEU A 83 12.00 -12.57 16.85
N LEU A 84 13.21 -12.52 16.29
CA LEU A 84 13.48 -11.90 14.99
C LEU A 84 13.39 -12.90 13.82
N ALA A 85 13.96 -14.10 13.97
CA ALA A 85 14.06 -15.06 12.88
C ALA A 85 12.69 -15.60 12.44
N ILE A 86 11.79 -15.87 13.39
CA ILE A 86 10.44 -16.39 13.10
C ILE A 86 9.66 -15.41 12.21
N PRO A 87 9.40 -14.15 12.60
CA PRO A 87 8.64 -13.22 11.76
C PRO A 87 9.35 -12.94 10.43
N THR A 88 10.69 -12.91 10.41
CA THR A 88 11.47 -12.73 9.17
C THR A 88 11.23 -13.84 8.17
N LEU A 89 11.29 -15.11 8.60
CA LEU A 89 11.02 -16.25 7.74
C LEU A 89 9.54 -16.30 7.34
N SER A 90 8.64 -16.05 8.30
CA SER A 90 7.20 -16.03 8.04
C SER A 90 6.82 -14.99 6.98
N LEU A 91 7.47 -13.83 6.94
CA LEU A 91 7.19 -12.77 5.98
C LEU A 91 7.27 -13.26 4.51
N VAL A 92 8.20 -14.17 4.21
CA VAL A 92 8.40 -14.70 2.85
C VAL A 92 7.72 -16.05 2.67
N ILE A 93 7.89 -16.95 3.63
CA ILE A 93 7.45 -18.35 3.49
C ILE A 93 5.93 -18.47 3.66
N ALA A 94 5.34 -17.77 4.64
CA ALA A 94 3.92 -17.96 4.96
C ALA A 94 3.00 -17.56 3.79
N PRO A 95 3.20 -16.43 3.08
CA PRO A 95 2.40 -16.12 1.90
C PRO A 95 2.48 -17.20 0.83
N LEU A 96 3.67 -17.80 0.60
CA LEU A 96 3.83 -18.86 -0.38
C LEU A 96 3.08 -20.13 0.02
N LEU A 97 3.14 -20.51 1.29
CA LEU A 97 2.46 -21.70 1.80
C LEU A 97 0.94 -21.53 1.86
N LEU A 98 0.44 -20.36 2.28
CA LEU A 98 -0.99 -20.06 2.40
C LEU A 98 -1.75 -20.10 1.08
N ILE A 99 -1.03 -20.07 -0.05
CA ILE A 99 -1.60 -20.08 -1.40
C ILE A 99 -1.73 -21.50 -1.96
N ILE A 100 -0.98 -22.47 -1.41
CA ILE A 100 -1.00 -23.86 -1.88
C ILE A 100 -2.43 -24.43 -1.95
N PRO A 101 -3.29 -24.28 -0.93
CA PRO A 101 -4.66 -24.82 -0.99
C PRO A 101 -5.47 -24.24 -2.15
N ASN A 102 -5.33 -22.93 -2.42
CA ASN A 102 -5.99 -22.29 -3.56
C ASN A 102 -5.42 -22.78 -4.90
N ALA A 103 -4.10 -22.93 -5.00
CA ALA A 103 -3.46 -23.44 -6.21
C ALA A 103 -3.85 -24.89 -6.53
N GLN A 104 -4.09 -25.71 -5.51
CA GLN A 104 -4.60 -27.08 -5.67
C GLN A 104 -6.07 -27.11 -6.11
N HIS A 105 -6.86 -26.11 -5.72
CA HIS A 105 -8.25 -25.99 -6.14
C HIS A 105 -8.39 -25.55 -7.61
N PHE A 106 -7.51 -24.66 -8.08
CA PHE A 106 -7.49 -24.16 -9.47
C PHE A 106 -6.42 -24.87 -10.31
N THR A 107 -6.64 -26.16 -10.60
CA THR A 107 -5.69 -27.02 -11.33
C THR A 107 -5.34 -26.52 -12.73
N ASP A 108 -6.22 -25.75 -13.34
CA ASP A 108 -6.07 -25.26 -14.72
C ASP A 108 -5.16 -24.02 -14.80
N ARG A 109 -4.73 -23.49 -13.65
CA ARG A 109 -3.89 -22.29 -13.54
C ARG A 109 -2.57 -22.63 -12.87
N GLY A 110 -1.48 -22.03 -13.36
CA GLY A 110 -0.18 -22.14 -12.70
C GLY A 110 -0.18 -21.49 -11.32
N TYR A 111 0.65 -21.99 -10.40
CA TYR A 111 0.79 -21.46 -9.03
C TYR A 111 1.04 -19.95 -9.00
N PHE A 112 1.93 -19.43 -9.86
CA PHE A 112 2.24 -18.00 -9.91
C PHE A 112 1.07 -17.15 -10.39
N THR A 113 0.20 -17.68 -11.26
CA THR A 113 -1.03 -17.00 -11.68
C THR A 113 -2.00 -16.86 -10.52
N VAL A 114 -2.13 -17.90 -9.69
CA VAL A 114 -2.95 -17.87 -8.47
C VAL A 114 -2.33 -16.92 -7.44
N LEU A 115 -1.02 -16.93 -7.27
CA LEU A 115 -0.29 -15.98 -6.41
C LEU A 115 -0.56 -14.53 -6.81
N GLN A 116 -0.45 -14.21 -8.10
CA GLN A 116 -0.76 -12.87 -8.61
C GLN A 116 -2.22 -12.48 -8.34
N ALA A 117 -3.17 -13.39 -8.57
CA ALA A 117 -4.58 -13.14 -8.30
C ALA A 117 -4.83 -12.84 -6.81
N ILE A 118 -4.24 -13.61 -5.90
CA ILE A 118 -4.34 -13.38 -4.46
C ILE A 118 -3.76 -12.02 -4.07
N TYR A 119 -2.60 -11.63 -4.62
CA TYR A 119 -2.04 -10.31 -4.33
C TYR A 119 -2.87 -9.16 -4.92
N ARG A 120 -3.56 -9.36 -6.04
CA ARG A 120 -4.54 -8.38 -6.54
C ARG A 120 -5.69 -8.20 -5.57
N LEU A 121 -6.21 -9.30 -4.98
CA LEU A 121 -7.22 -9.25 -3.91
C LEU A 121 -6.68 -8.56 -2.63
N LEU A 122 -5.35 -8.53 -2.42
CA LEU A 122 -4.69 -7.71 -1.40
C LEU A 122 -4.59 -6.21 -1.76
N ARG A 123 -5.31 -5.75 -2.79
CA ARG A 123 -5.28 -4.39 -3.37
C ARG A 123 -3.97 -4.04 -4.06
N PHE A 124 -3.23 -5.05 -4.51
CA PHE A 124 -2.05 -4.88 -5.36
C PHE A 124 -2.42 -5.16 -6.82
N THR A 125 -3.30 -4.31 -7.36
CA THR A 125 -4.07 -4.55 -8.58
C THR A 125 -3.23 -4.48 -9.86
N THR A 126 -2.14 -3.70 -9.89
CA THR A 126 -1.27 -3.56 -11.07
C THR A 126 0.02 -4.38 -10.96
N PRO A 127 0.61 -4.82 -12.10
CA PRO A 127 1.88 -5.56 -12.11
C PRO A 127 3.03 -4.77 -11.47
N LEU A 128 3.08 -3.46 -11.71
CA LEU A 128 4.09 -2.58 -11.11
C LEU A 128 3.99 -2.58 -9.58
N LEU A 129 2.76 -2.50 -9.07
CA LEU A 129 2.50 -2.44 -7.63
C LEU A 129 2.78 -3.77 -6.95
N LEU A 130 2.48 -4.89 -7.61
CA LEU A 130 2.91 -6.21 -7.18
C LEU A 130 4.43 -6.32 -7.06
N VAL A 131 5.18 -5.90 -8.10
CA VAL A 131 6.64 -5.93 -8.09
C VAL A 131 7.18 -5.05 -6.97
N ALA A 132 6.63 -3.85 -6.78
CA ALA A 132 7.02 -2.94 -5.70
C ALA A 132 6.81 -3.58 -4.32
N VAL A 133 5.67 -4.24 -4.07
CA VAL A 133 5.43 -4.96 -2.81
C VAL A 133 6.44 -6.08 -2.61
N LEU A 134 6.72 -6.89 -3.62
CA LEU A 134 7.71 -7.97 -3.51
C LEU A 134 9.11 -7.43 -3.21
N VAL A 135 9.53 -6.35 -3.88
CA VAL A 135 10.82 -5.70 -3.63
C VAL A 135 10.89 -5.16 -2.20
N VAL A 136 9.85 -4.50 -1.72
CA VAL A 136 9.78 -3.99 -0.34
C VAL A 136 9.82 -5.15 0.67
N THR A 137 9.10 -6.24 0.42
CA THR A 137 9.12 -7.45 1.27
C THR A 137 10.51 -8.08 1.32
N LEU A 138 11.18 -8.22 0.18
CA LEU A 138 12.54 -8.77 0.11
C LEU A 138 13.58 -7.85 0.77
N LEU A 139 13.42 -6.52 0.62
CA LEU A 139 14.24 -5.54 1.33
C LEU A 139 14.08 -5.68 2.84
N CYS A 140 12.84 -5.79 3.32
CA CYS A 140 12.55 -6.02 4.73
C CYS A 140 13.20 -7.32 5.22
N PHE A 141 13.05 -8.41 4.48
CA PHE A 141 13.71 -9.68 4.77
C PHE A 141 15.23 -9.53 4.89
N ALA A 142 15.88 -8.90 3.90
CA ALA A 142 17.33 -8.71 3.87
C ALA A 142 17.84 -7.87 5.06
N LEU A 143 17.14 -6.78 5.40
CA LEU A 143 17.46 -5.94 6.56
C LEU A 143 17.37 -6.72 7.87
N ASN A 144 16.38 -7.61 8.00
CA ASN A 144 16.19 -8.42 9.20
C ASN A 144 17.21 -9.54 9.31
N VAL A 145 17.55 -10.21 8.21
CA VAL A 145 18.66 -11.17 8.17
C VAL A 145 19.97 -10.49 8.57
N PHE A 146 20.22 -9.27 8.09
CA PHE A 146 21.41 -8.52 8.46
C PHE A 146 21.40 -8.14 9.94
N ALA A 147 20.27 -7.69 10.49
CA ALA A 147 20.12 -7.45 11.92
C ALA A 147 20.39 -8.72 12.75
N LEU A 148 19.89 -9.87 12.31
CA LEU A 148 20.11 -11.16 12.96
C LEU A 148 21.60 -11.55 12.98
N VAL A 149 22.31 -11.35 11.86
CA VAL A 149 23.77 -11.57 11.78
C VAL A 149 24.53 -10.67 12.77
N LEU A 150 24.12 -9.41 12.91
CA LEU A 150 24.72 -8.48 13.88
C LEU A 150 24.46 -8.94 15.32
N MET A 151 23.25 -9.41 15.63
CA MET A 151 22.92 -9.98 16.96
C MET A 151 23.70 -11.26 17.26
N PHE A 152 23.91 -12.13 16.27
CA PHE A 152 24.73 -13.34 16.45
C PHE A 152 26.21 -13.06 16.66
N ARG A 153 26.72 -11.94 16.13
CA ARG A 153 28.10 -11.48 16.35
C ARG A 153 28.28 -10.86 17.73
N ASP A 154 27.20 -10.40 18.36
CA ASP A 154 27.17 -9.73 19.67
C ASP A 154 27.12 -10.70 20.86
N LYS A 155 27.91 -11.80 20.83
CA LYS A 155 27.87 -12.90 21.83
C LYS A 155 28.30 -12.54 23.26
N SER A 156 28.50 -11.27 23.61
CA SER A 156 29.05 -10.90 24.92
C SER A 156 27.99 -10.66 25.98
N GLU A 157 28.15 -11.31 27.13
CA GLU A 157 27.42 -11.01 28.37
C GLU A 157 27.96 -9.77 29.11
N SER A 158 29.12 -9.23 28.71
CA SER A 158 29.74 -8.09 29.41
C SER A 158 29.28 -6.74 28.83
N ILE A 159 28.53 -6.02 29.67
CA ILE A 159 28.03 -4.67 29.40
C ILE A 159 29.16 -3.67 29.67
N ASP A 160 30.08 -3.49 28.71
CA ASP A 160 30.97 -2.32 28.75
C ASP A 160 30.12 -1.04 28.61
N GLU A 161 30.45 0.00 29.38
CA GLU A 161 29.85 1.32 29.22
C GLU A 161 30.24 1.91 27.86
N MET A 162 29.22 2.29 27.07
CA MET A 162 29.46 3.02 25.83
C MET A 162 30.03 4.42 26.13
N PRO A 163 31.09 4.85 25.41
CA PRO A 163 31.58 6.22 25.50
C PRO A 163 30.44 7.24 25.32
N LYS A 164 30.44 8.33 26.11
CA LYS A 164 29.34 9.32 26.12
C LYS A 164 29.08 9.93 24.73
N GLU A 165 30.11 10.16 23.92
CA GLU A 165 29.99 10.75 22.59
C GLU A 165 29.29 9.82 21.59
N THR A 166 29.62 8.53 21.58
CA THR A 166 28.92 7.55 20.73
C THR A 166 27.48 7.39 21.20
N ARG A 167 27.22 7.37 22.51
CA ARG A 167 25.85 7.30 23.05
C ARG A 167 24.98 8.46 22.56
N LYS A 168 25.51 9.68 22.49
CA LYS A 168 24.79 10.84 21.95
C LYS A 168 24.45 10.66 20.47
N ALA A 169 25.44 10.33 19.63
CA ALA A 169 25.21 10.15 18.18
C ALA A 169 24.17 9.05 17.89
N TYR A 170 24.22 7.95 18.64
CA TYR A 170 23.28 6.85 18.50
C TYR A 170 21.89 7.17 19.07
N ALA A 171 21.79 7.91 20.18
CA ALA A 171 20.50 8.41 20.67
C ALA A 171 19.85 9.35 19.64
N THR A 172 20.64 10.22 18.99
CA THR A 172 20.16 11.07 17.89
C THR A 172 19.67 10.24 16.71
N LEU A 173 20.41 9.22 16.28
CA LEU A 173 20.00 8.30 15.21
C LEU A 173 18.71 7.54 15.55
N ALA A 174 18.59 7.01 16.77
CA ALA A 174 17.37 6.36 17.24
C ALA A 174 16.18 7.33 17.27
N GLY A 175 16.39 8.59 17.67
CA GLY A 175 15.40 9.65 17.61
C GLY A 175 14.95 9.95 16.18
N ILE A 176 15.90 10.13 15.25
CA ILE A 176 15.62 10.35 13.81
C ILE A 176 14.84 9.18 13.23
N LEU A 177 15.21 7.94 13.56
CA LEU A 177 14.50 6.77 13.05
C LEU A 177 13.11 6.60 13.65
N SER A 178 12.95 6.86 14.96
CA SER A 178 11.62 6.84 15.59
C SER A 178 10.71 7.88 14.93
N LEU A 179 11.26 9.07 14.66
CA LEU A 179 10.56 10.09 13.87
C LEU A 179 10.25 9.60 12.47
N ALA A 180 11.19 8.94 11.78
CA ALA A 180 10.96 8.37 10.45
C ALA A 180 9.83 7.32 10.47
N THR A 181 9.77 6.44 11.48
CA THR A 181 8.66 5.48 11.63
C THR A 181 7.33 6.18 11.86
N VAL A 182 7.30 7.22 12.70
CA VAL A 182 6.09 8.03 12.91
C VAL A 182 5.67 8.73 11.61
N VAL A 183 6.62 9.32 10.87
CA VAL A 183 6.36 9.93 9.56
C VAL A 183 5.85 8.90 8.57
N SER A 184 6.41 7.69 8.53
CA SER A 184 5.94 6.58 7.69
C SER A 184 4.53 6.11 8.08
N LEU A 185 4.20 6.08 9.37
CA LEU A 185 2.85 5.77 9.85
C LEU A 185 1.85 6.83 9.41
N VAL A 186 2.18 8.11 9.62
CA VAL A 186 1.33 9.24 9.24
C VAL A 186 1.16 9.31 7.72
N SER A 187 2.25 9.18 6.96
CA SER A 187 2.20 9.19 5.49
C SER A 187 1.46 7.98 4.94
N GLY A 188 1.60 6.81 5.56
CA GLY A 188 0.81 5.63 5.24
C GLY A 188 -0.69 5.85 5.52
N ALA A 189 -1.03 6.48 6.62
CA ALA A 189 -2.42 6.80 6.97
C ALA A 189 -3.04 7.84 6.02
N THR A 190 -2.30 8.91 5.68
CA THR A 190 -2.78 9.91 4.71
C THR A 190 -2.90 9.30 3.31
N ALA A 191 -1.93 8.49 2.88
CA ALA A 191 -2.03 7.78 1.61
C ALA A 191 -3.22 6.81 1.59
N ALA A 192 -3.50 6.13 2.70
CA ALA A 192 -4.67 5.26 2.83
C ALA A 192 -5.99 6.04 2.72
N GLN A 193 -6.09 7.18 3.40
CA GLN A 193 -7.25 8.07 3.32
C GLN A 193 -7.46 8.57 1.90
N ASN A 194 -6.40 9.01 1.21
CA ASN A 194 -6.49 9.47 -0.17
C ASN A 194 -6.98 8.36 -1.11
N ARG A 195 -6.45 7.13 -0.97
CA ARG A 195 -6.93 5.97 -1.74
C ARG A 195 -8.39 5.60 -1.43
N GLU A 196 -8.88 5.84 -0.22
CA GLU A 196 -10.28 5.61 0.13
C GLU A 196 -11.20 6.63 -0.53
N LEU A 197 -10.80 7.90 -0.57
CA LEU A 197 -11.50 8.94 -1.32
C LEU A 197 -11.50 8.65 -2.83
N ASP A 198 -10.37 8.21 -3.38
CA ASP A 198 -10.26 7.80 -4.78
C ASP A 198 -11.20 6.62 -5.11
N ARG A 199 -11.24 5.59 -4.25
CA ARG A 199 -12.20 4.48 -4.39
C ARG A 199 -13.64 4.97 -4.36
N TRP A 200 -13.96 5.88 -3.45
CA TRP A 200 -15.31 6.44 -3.35
C TRP A 200 -15.69 7.23 -4.61
N ALA A 201 -14.80 8.08 -5.11
CA ALA A 201 -15.03 8.86 -6.32
C ALA A 201 -15.26 7.94 -7.54
N CYS A 202 -14.39 6.94 -7.72
CA CYS A 202 -14.55 5.95 -8.78
C CYS A 202 -15.84 5.14 -8.65
N ALA A 203 -16.21 4.72 -7.43
CA ALA A 203 -17.46 3.98 -7.20
C ALA A 203 -18.70 4.82 -7.50
N LYS A 204 -18.67 6.11 -7.17
CA LYS A 204 -19.74 7.06 -7.52
C LYS A 204 -19.81 7.32 -9.01
N TYR A 205 -18.66 7.41 -9.67
CA TYR A 205 -18.58 7.55 -11.13
C TYR A 205 -19.20 6.35 -11.85
N ALA A 206 -18.85 5.11 -11.50
CA ALA A 206 -19.40 3.94 -12.18
C ALA A 206 -20.91 3.73 -11.93
N ALA A 207 -21.39 4.17 -10.76
CA ALA A 207 -22.82 4.11 -10.42
C ALA A 207 -23.66 5.22 -11.09
N LEU A 208 -23.05 6.20 -11.77
CA LEU A 208 -23.79 7.26 -12.45
C LEU A 208 -24.52 6.70 -13.68
N PRO A 209 -25.85 6.88 -13.78
CA PRO A 209 -26.57 6.53 -15.00
C PRO A 209 -26.17 7.49 -16.13
N VAL A 210 -25.97 6.92 -17.33
CA VAL A 210 -25.77 7.73 -18.54
C VAL A 210 -27.09 8.46 -18.82
N PRO A 211 -27.08 9.79 -19.02
CA PRO A 211 -28.30 10.55 -19.27
C PRO A 211 -28.98 10.08 -20.57
N GLU A 212 -30.29 9.84 -20.51
CA GLU A 212 -31.11 9.46 -21.67
C GLU A 212 -31.53 10.67 -22.51
N THR A 213 -31.46 11.87 -21.92
CA THR A 213 -31.89 13.12 -22.53
C THR A 213 -30.83 14.21 -22.35
N ASP A 214 -30.76 15.09 -23.33
CA ASP A 214 -29.91 16.28 -23.37
C ASP A 214 -30.02 17.16 -22.10
N GLU A 215 -31.24 17.29 -21.53
CA GLU A 215 -31.48 18.03 -20.28
C GLU A 215 -30.74 17.45 -19.05
N GLY A 216 -30.39 16.16 -19.08
CA GLY A 216 -29.69 15.48 -17.99
C GLY A 216 -28.16 15.63 -18.05
N VAL A 217 -27.61 16.05 -19.19
CA VAL A 217 -26.16 16.16 -19.41
C VAL A 217 -25.49 17.16 -18.44
N PRO A 218 -26.03 18.36 -18.18
CA PRO A 218 -25.41 19.31 -17.25
C PRO A 218 -25.29 18.77 -15.82
N VAL A 219 -26.31 18.04 -15.35
CA VAL A 219 -26.32 17.42 -14.02
C VAL A 219 -25.28 16.29 -13.96
N PHE A 220 -25.29 15.40 -14.96
CA PHE A 220 -24.31 14.32 -15.08
C PHE A 220 -22.86 14.83 -15.05
N LEU A 221 -22.53 15.87 -15.83
CA LEU A 221 -21.18 16.44 -15.84
C LEU A 221 -20.83 17.14 -14.52
N SER A 222 -21.81 17.72 -13.83
CA SER A 222 -21.61 18.34 -12.51
C SER A 222 -21.35 17.31 -11.43
N ASP A 223 -22.04 16.18 -11.46
CA ASP A 223 -21.77 15.06 -10.55
C ASP A 223 -20.38 14.48 -10.76
N ILE A 224 -19.94 14.30 -12.02
CA ILE A 224 -18.58 13.83 -12.32
C ILE A 224 -17.52 14.80 -11.80
N GLN A 225 -17.71 16.11 -12.00
CA GLN A 225 -16.79 17.10 -11.44
C GLN A 225 -16.79 17.05 -9.92
N LEU A 226 -17.95 16.97 -9.27
CA LEU A 226 -18.06 16.89 -7.82
C LEU A 226 -17.30 15.67 -7.26
N TYR A 227 -17.44 14.52 -7.91
CA TYR A 227 -16.71 13.31 -7.52
C TYR A 227 -15.21 13.45 -7.76
N GLY A 228 -14.80 14.08 -8.87
CA GLY A 228 -13.40 14.39 -9.15
C GLY A 228 -12.80 15.34 -8.11
N GLU A 229 -13.50 16.41 -7.73
CA GLU A 229 -13.06 17.37 -6.73
C GLU A 229 -12.95 16.76 -5.33
N ALA A 230 -13.77 15.76 -5.03
CA ALA A 230 -13.74 15.00 -3.79
C ALA A 230 -12.73 13.84 -3.77
N ALA A 231 -12.06 13.55 -4.90
CA ALA A 231 -11.04 12.50 -4.97
C ALA A 231 -9.80 12.85 -4.13
N GLY A 232 -9.12 11.82 -3.63
CA GLY A 232 -7.99 11.96 -2.71
C GLY A 232 -6.65 12.21 -3.38
N THR A 233 -6.52 11.90 -4.68
CA THR A 233 -5.30 12.16 -5.45
C THR A 233 -5.57 12.85 -6.78
N ASP A 234 -4.58 13.60 -7.26
CA ASP A 234 -4.63 14.25 -8.58
C ASP A 234 -4.72 13.23 -9.72
N GLN A 235 -4.34 11.97 -9.49
CA GLN A 235 -4.45 10.89 -10.47
C GLN A 235 -5.92 10.57 -10.81
N VAL A 236 -6.83 10.65 -9.83
CA VAL A 236 -8.26 10.43 -10.06
C VAL A 236 -9.00 11.74 -10.30
N LYS A 237 -8.64 12.79 -9.57
CA LYS A 237 -9.24 14.12 -9.71
C LYS A 237 -9.09 14.69 -11.11
N THR A 238 -7.87 14.72 -11.64
CA THR A 238 -7.57 15.42 -12.90
C THR A 238 -8.37 14.85 -14.08
N PRO A 239 -8.40 13.52 -14.31
CA PRO A 239 -9.21 12.96 -15.39
C PRO A 239 -10.71 13.28 -15.27
N MET A 240 -11.29 13.19 -14.07
CA MET A 240 -12.71 13.45 -13.83
C MET A 240 -13.09 14.91 -14.08
N VAL A 241 -12.32 15.84 -13.53
CA VAL A 241 -12.52 17.28 -13.72
C VAL A 241 -12.31 17.66 -15.19
N THR A 242 -11.24 17.18 -15.81
CA THR A 242 -10.94 17.46 -17.23
C THR A 242 -12.05 16.94 -18.15
N PHE A 243 -12.56 15.73 -17.90
CA PHE A 243 -13.69 15.20 -18.65
C PHE A 243 -14.91 16.11 -18.51
N ALA A 244 -15.30 16.47 -17.29
CA ALA A 244 -16.45 17.33 -17.06
C ALA A 244 -16.32 18.70 -17.74
N GLU A 245 -15.17 19.36 -17.62
CA GLU A 245 -14.90 20.65 -18.25
C GLU A 245 -14.93 20.57 -19.78
N LYS A 246 -14.23 19.61 -20.37
CA LYS A 246 -14.16 19.42 -21.82
C LYS A 246 -15.49 19.00 -22.41
N SER A 247 -16.24 18.13 -21.73
CA SER A 247 -17.58 17.73 -22.15
C SER A 247 -18.58 18.89 -22.08
N ARG A 248 -18.49 19.77 -21.07
CA ARG A 248 -19.32 20.98 -21.03
C ARG A 248 -18.99 21.94 -22.16
N GLN A 249 -17.70 22.14 -22.43
CA GLN A 249 -17.26 22.97 -23.55
C GLN A 249 -17.80 22.40 -24.87
N TYR A 250 -17.63 21.09 -25.09
CA TYR A 250 -18.13 20.41 -26.29
C TYR A 250 -19.64 20.55 -26.43
N TYR A 251 -20.39 20.26 -25.36
CA TYR A 251 -21.84 20.36 -25.36
C TYR A 251 -22.31 21.80 -25.63
N SER A 252 -21.68 22.81 -25.03
CA SER A 252 -22.05 24.21 -25.28
C SER A 252 -21.83 24.66 -26.74
N LEU A 253 -20.77 24.16 -27.40
CA LEU A 253 -20.43 24.52 -28.78
C LEU A 253 -21.23 23.70 -29.80
N TYR A 254 -21.57 22.45 -29.48
CA TYR A 254 -22.35 21.59 -30.36
C TYR A 254 -23.78 22.12 -30.59
N TYR A 255 -24.37 22.74 -29.56
CA TYR A 255 -25.70 23.35 -29.62
C TYR A 255 -25.67 24.87 -29.83
N SER A 256 -24.50 25.48 -30.06
CA SER A 256 -24.44 26.91 -30.37
C SER A 256 -24.68 27.14 -31.87
N ASP A 257 -25.60 28.04 -32.19
CA ASP A 257 -25.82 28.52 -33.57
C ASP A 257 -24.70 29.48 -34.05
N GLU A 258 -23.74 29.83 -33.19
CA GLU A 258 -22.61 30.69 -33.51
C GLU A 258 -21.48 29.91 -34.19
N GLU A 259 -21.01 30.42 -35.32
CA GLU A 259 -19.85 29.86 -36.03
C GLU A 259 -18.59 30.06 -35.18
N THR A 260 -18.09 28.98 -34.57
CA THR A 260 -16.93 29.04 -33.69
C THR A 260 -15.65 28.60 -34.42
N SER A 261 -14.52 29.24 -34.10
CA SER A 261 -13.21 28.86 -34.65
C SER A 261 -12.61 27.62 -33.98
N ILE A 262 -13.37 26.95 -33.11
CA ILE A 262 -12.91 25.81 -32.31
C ILE A 262 -13.25 24.54 -33.08
N ASP A 263 -12.25 23.69 -33.29
CA ASP A 263 -12.41 22.38 -33.91
C ASP A 263 -13.15 21.42 -32.95
N LEU A 264 -14.43 21.19 -33.25
CA LEU A 264 -15.29 20.28 -32.49
C LEU A 264 -14.79 18.82 -32.54
N ASP A 265 -14.16 18.39 -33.63
CA ASP A 265 -13.62 17.03 -33.74
C ASP A 265 -12.40 16.86 -32.85
N ALA A 266 -11.51 17.87 -32.82
CA ALA A 266 -10.38 17.88 -31.89
C ALA A 266 -10.84 17.86 -30.43
N LEU A 267 -11.87 18.65 -30.09
CA LEU A 267 -12.42 18.68 -28.73
C LEU A 267 -13.10 17.35 -28.35
N LEU A 268 -13.79 16.69 -29.29
CA LEU A 268 -14.35 15.35 -29.08
C LEU A 268 -13.27 14.30 -28.81
N VAL A 269 -12.13 14.39 -29.48
CA VAL A 269 -10.97 13.52 -29.21
C VAL A 269 -10.45 13.73 -27.78
N GLU A 270 -10.35 14.97 -27.31
CA GLU A 270 -9.95 15.28 -25.93
C GLU A 270 -10.95 14.75 -24.90
N VAL A 271 -12.26 14.87 -25.15
CA VAL A 271 -13.30 14.31 -24.28
C VAL A 271 -13.17 12.79 -24.17
N LYS A 272 -12.97 12.09 -25.30
CA LYS A 272 -12.77 10.64 -25.31
C LYS A 272 -11.51 10.25 -24.55
N ALA A 273 -10.39 10.95 -24.78
CA ALA A 273 -9.14 10.71 -24.07
C ALA A 273 -9.29 10.89 -22.55
N ALA A 274 -10.00 11.93 -22.10
CA ALA A 274 -10.27 12.15 -20.68
C ALA A 274 -11.14 11.03 -20.08
N LYS A 275 -12.17 10.56 -20.81
CA LYS A 275 -12.99 9.43 -20.40
C LYS A 275 -12.19 8.13 -20.27
N ASP A 276 -11.32 7.86 -21.24
CA ASP A 276 -10.45 6.68 -21.23
C ASP A 276 -9.48 6.72 -20.05
N GLN A 277 -8.97 7.91 -19.70
CA GLN A 277 -8.15 8.11 -18.50
C GLN A 277 -8.92 7.82 -17.21
N ILE A 278 -10.18 8.29 -17.07
CA ILE A 278 -11.01 7.94 -15.90
C ILE A 278 -11.14 6.42 -15.77
N THR A 279 -11.42 5.76 -16.90
CA THR A 279 -11.56 4.29 -16.93
C THR A 279 -10.27 3.62 -16.48
N GLN A 280 -9.13 4.07 -17.01
CA GLN A 280 -7.82 3.54 -16.67
C GLN A 280 -7.49 3.69 -15.17
N VAL A 281 -7.70 4.88 -14.60
CA VAL A 281 -7.36 5.12 -13.18
C VAL A 281 -8.35 4.44 -12.23
N CYS A 282 -9.62 4.36 -12.58
CA CYS A 282 -10.63 3.68 -11.76
C CYS A 282 -10.54 2.15 -11.82
N THR A 283 -9.94 1.59 -12.87
CA THR A 283 -9.64 0.14 -12.94
C THR A 283 -8.76 -0.31 -11.78
N GLU A 284 -7.84 0.54 -11.30
CA GLU A 284 -6.97 0.21 -10.16
C GLU A 284 -7.74 0.04 -8.84
N TYR A 285 -8.95 0.60 -8.78
CA TYR A 285 -9.79 0.70 -7.59
C TYR A 285 -10.96 -0.29 -7.56
N SER A 286 -11.01 -1.21 -8.53
CA SER A 286 -12.02 -2.30 -8.59
C SER A 286 -13.44 -1.77 -8.61
N VAL A 287 -13.70 -0.85 -9.53
CA VAL A 287 -15.05 -0.42 -9.84
C VAL A 287 -15.40 -0.98 -11.21
N ASP A 288 -16.15 -2.08 -11.21
CA ASP A 288 -16.81 -2.63 -12.39
C ASP A 288 -18.08 -1.81 -12.69
#